data_AF-A0A358D645-F1
#
_entry.id   AF-A0A358D645-F1
#
_cell.length_a   1.000
_cell.length_b   1.000
_cell.length_c   1.000
_cell.angle_alpha   90.00
_cell.angle_beta   90.00
_cell.angle_gamma   90.00
#
_symmetry.space_group_name_H-M   'P 1'
#
loop_
_entity.id
_entity.type
_entity.pdbx_description
1 polymer ?
#
loop_
_entity_poly.entity_id
_entity_poly.type
_entity_poly.pdbx_seq_one_letter_code
_entity_poly.pdbx_strand_id
1 'polypeptide(L)'
;PLVADRSPIDEHRAMVAVSRLLLSGAISHIQVPWPRLDAASIPVLLRSGADDLGGTLLDGRVLPRTGVEHGRELPLSEAERIARHLLRPLRQRTTDYRDARPAARTGDRTREPR
;
A
#
# COMPACT_ATOMS: atom_id res chain seq x y z
N PRO A 1 -12.26 -17.17 12.09
CA PRO A 1 -11.42 -17.95 11.15
C PRO A 1 -12.29 -18.82 10.25
N LEU A 2 -12.05 -18.78 8.94
CA LEU A 2 -12.64 -19.68 7.94
C LEU A 2 -12.14 -21.13 8.07
N VAL A 3 -10.98 -21.34 8.70
CA VAL A 3 -10.43 -22.66 9.02
C VAL A 3 -10.08 -22.72 10.50
N ALA A 4 -10.48 -23.80 11.18
CA ALA A 4 -10.15 -24.01 12.59
C ALA A 4 -8.62 -23.97 12.81
N ASP A 5 -8.22 -23.45 13.98
CA ASP A 5 -6.82 -23.34 14.44
C ASP A 5 -5.88 -22.48 13.58
N ARG A 6 -6.38 -21.77 12.56
CA ARG A 6 -5.59 -20.79 11.82
C ARG A 6 -5.60 -19.42 12.48
N SER A 7 -4.41 -18.82 12.55
CA SER A 7 -4.27 -17.42 12.94
C SER A 7 -4.90 -16.50 11.88
N PRO A 8 -5.42 -15.32 12.26
CA PRO A 8 -5.94 -14.36 11.28
C PRO A 8 -4.93 -14.01 10.18
N ILE A 9 -3.64 -13.88 10.50
CA ILE A 9 -2.62 -13.55 9.50
C ILE A 9 -2.41 -14.70 8.51
N ASP A 10 -2.51 -15.96 8.94
CA ASP A 10 -2.41 -17.10 8.02
C ASP A 10 -3.59 -17.17 7.05
N GLU A 11 -4.77 -16.75 7.46
CA GLU A 11 -5.91 -16.63 6.56
C GLU A 11 -5.69 -15.55 5.50
N HIS A 12 -5.17 -14.38 5.90
CA HIS A 12 -4.83 -13.32 4.94
C HIS A 12 -3.72 -13.76 3.97
N ARG A 13 -2.68 -14.44 4.47
CA ARG A 13 -1.61 -15.01 3.65
C ARG A 13 -2.17 -16.00 2.63
N ALA A 14 -3.00 -16.93 3.08
CA ALA A 14 -3.62 -17.92 2.21
C ALA A 14 -4.50 -17.25 1.15
N MET A 15 -5.32 -16.27 1.54
CA MET A 15 -6.18 -15.55 0.61
C MET A 15 -5.37 -14.84 -0.48
N VAL A 16 -4.30 -14.11 -0.11
CA VAL A 16 -3.43 -13.42 -1.06
C VAL A 16 -2.71 -14.41 -1.98
N ALA A 17 -2.16 -15.49 -1.43
CA ALA A 17 -1.42 -16.49 -2.20
C ALA A 17 -2.32 -17.23 -3.21
N VAL A 18 -3.50 -17.68 -2.76
CA VAL A 18 -4.48 -18.33 -3.63
C VAL A 18 -4.98 -17.37 -4.70
N SER A 19 -5.27 -16.11 -4.35
CA SER A 19 -5.67 -15.09 -5.32
C SER A 19 -4.59 -14.88 -6.39
N ARG A 20 -3.31 -14.80 -6.00
CA ARG A 20 -2.20 -14.66 -6.96
C ARG A 20 -2.14 -15.83 -7.92
N LEU A 21 -2.29 -17.06 -7.41
CA LEU A 21 -2.23 -18.25 -8.25
C LEU A 21 -3.42 -18.35 -9.20
N LEU A 22 -4.64 -18.12 -8.72
CA LEU A 22 -5.87 -18.30 -9.50
C LEU A 22 -6.14 -17.16 -10.48
N LEU A 23 -5.75 -15.93 -10.14
CA LEU A 23 -6.05 -14.74 -10.94
C LEU A 23 -4.88 -14.30 -11.81
N SER A 24 -3.79 -15.08 -11.82
CA SER A 24 -2.63 -14.81 -12.67
C SER A 24 -3.05 -14.72 -14.14
N GLY A 25 -2.64 -13.64 -14.82
CA GLY A 25 -3.00 -13.35 -16.21
C GLY A 25 -4.38 -12.67 -16.40
N ALA A 26 -5.29 -12.75 -15.43
CA ALA A 26 -6.58 -12.07 -15.48
C ALA A 26 -6.58 -10.76 -14.68
N ILE A 27 -5.94 -10.74 -13.51
CA ILE A 27 -5.79 -9.56 -12.66
C ILE A 27 -4.30 -9.36 -12.36
N SER A 28 -3.75 -8.24 -12.85
CA SER A 28 -2.31 -7.97 -12.76
C SER A 28 -1.83 -7.74 -11.33
N HIS A 29 -2.63 -7.04 -10.52
CA HIS A 29 -2.21 -6.51 -9.22
C HIS A 29 -3.13 -6.93 -8.09
N ILE A 30 -2.53 -7.26 -6.94
CA ILE A 30 -3.25 -7.62 -5.73
C ILE A 30 -2.87 -6.62 -4.65
N GLN A 31 -3.87 -5.84 -4.23
CA GLN A 31 -3.70 -4.78 -3.25
C GLN A 31 -3.67 -5.34 -1.82
N VAL A 32 -2.72 -4.86 -1.02
CA VAL A 32 -2.70 -5.04 0.43
C VAL A 32 -3.73 -4.08 1.05
N PRO A 33 -4.69 -4.56 1.85
CA PRO A 33 -5.63 -3.71 2.58
C PRO A 33 -4.98 -3.14 3.84
N TRP A 34 -3.82 -2.49 3.69
CA TRP A 34 -2.96 -2.01 4.78
C TRP A 34 -3.69 -1.16 5.85
N PRO A 35 -4.74 -0.38 5.54
CA PRO A 35 -5.42 0.38 6.57
C PRO A 35 -6.21 -0.45 7.56
N ARG A 36 -6.48 -1.72 7.23
CA ARG A 36 -7.20 -2.66 8.09
C ARG A 36 -6.28 -3.64 8.80
N LEU A 37 -4.96 -3.46 8.65
CA LEU A 37 -3.95 -4.42 9.10
C LEU A 37 -2.95 -3.77 10.03
N ASP A 38 -2.41 -4.52 10.97
CA ASP A 38 -1.23 -4.06 11.71
C ASP A 38 -0.04 -3.90 10.76
N ALA A 39 0.83 -2.92 11.04
CA ALA A 39 1.95 -2.60 10.15
C ALA A 39 2.87 -3.81 9.86
N ALA A 40 3.03 -4.71 10.84
CA ALA A 40 3.81 -5.93 10.69
C ALA A 40 3.22 -6.93 9.68
N SER A 41 1.91 -6.86 9.41
CA SER A 41 1.21 -7.74 8.47
C SER A 41 1.42 -7.33 7.02
N ILE A 42 1.70 -6.06 6.74
CA ILE A 42 1.93 -5.54 5.38
C ILE A 42 3.05 -6.30 4.65
N PRO A 43 4.30 -6.41 5.18
CA PRO A 43 5.37 -7.13 4.50
C PRO A 43 5.08 -8.63 4.37
N VAL A 44 4.29 -9.21 5.28
CA VAL A 44 3.87 -10.61 5.21
C VAL A 44 2.97 -10.84 3.99
N LEU A 45 2.00 -9.96 3.74
CA LEU A 45 1.10 -10.08 2.59
C LEU A 45 1.81 -9.76 1.26
N LEU A 46 2.72 -8.80 1.25
CA LEU A 46 3.58 -8.55 0.08
C LEU A 46 4.43 -9.78 -0.28
N ARG A 47 5.00 -10.47 0.72
CA ARG A 47 5.71 -11.75 0.52
C ARG A 47 4.79 -12.88 0.07
N SER A 48 3.48 -12.77 0.31
CA SER A 48 2.50 -13.82 -0.01
C SER A 48 1.88 -13.69 -1.41
N GLY A 49 2.22 -12.64 -2.18
CA GLY A 49 1.77 -12.49 -3.58
C GLY A 49 1.13 -11.14 -3.92
N ALA A 50 0.87 -10.31 -2.92
CA ALA A 50 0.46 -8.92 -3.12
C ALA A 50 1.64 -8.08 -3.61
N ASP A 51 1.35 -7.09 -4.45
CA ASP A 51 2.34 -6.21 -5.08
C ASP A 51 1.95 -4.73 -5.02
N ASP A 52 0.77 -4.42 -4.50
CA ASP A 52 0.21 -3.08 -4.54
C ASP A 52 -0.17 -2.61 -3.12
N LEU A 53 0.34 -1.46 -2.73
CA LEU A 53 -0.01 -0.80 -1.47
C LEU A 53 -1.24 0.12 -1.63
N GLY A 54 -1.80 0.22 -2.84
CA GLY A 54 -2.94 1.07 -3.14
C GLY A 54 -2.57 2.55 -3.14
N GLY A 55 -3.44 3.38 -2.57
CA GLY A 55 -3.20 4.80 -2.39
C GLY A 55 -2.41 5.12 -1.12
N THR A 56 -1.69 6.23 -1.14
CA THR A 56 -1.13 6.86 0.07
C THR A 56 -2.25 7.62 0.77
N LEU A 57 -2.49 7.33 2.04
CA LEU A 57 -3.24 8.27 2.87
C LEU A 57 -2.26 9.26 3.49
N LEU A 58 -2.53 10.54 3.20
CA LEU A 58 -1.96 11.65 3.94
C LEU A 58 -2.80 11.88 5.19
N ASP A 59 -2.22 12.60 6.14
CA ASP A 59 -2.62 12.97 7.52
C ASP A 59 -4.08 13.30 7.89
N GLY A 60 -5.05 12.94 7.07
CA GLY A 60 -6.46 12.91 7.42
C GLY A 60 -7.04 14.29 7.67
N ARG A 61 -6.36 15.38 7.27
CA ARG A 61 -6.84 16.75 7.47
C ARG A 61 -8.23 17.01 6.87
N VAL A 62 -8.64 16.19 5.90
CA VAL A 62 -10.00 16.17 5.38
C VAL A 62 -10.75 15.03 6.08
N LEU A 63 -11.48 15.37 7.14
CA LEU A 63 -12.29 14.47 7.98
C LEU A 63 -11.49 13.41 8.77
N PRO A 64 -10.70 13.85 9.76
CA PRO A 64 -9.80 12.98 10.47
C PRO A 64 -10.50 11.85 11.20
N ARG A 65 -11.81 11.92 11.48
CA ARG A 65 -12.58 11.08 12.45
C ARG A 65 -13.51 10.03 11.82
N THR A 66 -13.47 9.84 10.51
CA THR A 66 -14.45 8.99 9.81
C THR A 66 -13.79 7.90 8.97
N GLY A 67 -14.26 6.65 9.12
CA GLY A 67 -13.85 5.51 8.30
C GLY A 67 -12.81 4.59 8.98
N VAL A 68 -12.59 3.42 8.36
CA VAL A 68 -11.60 2.40 8.79
C VAL A 68 -10.14 2.86 8.67
N GLU A 69 -9.95 4.01 8.03
CA GLU A 69 -8.68 4.67 7.70
C GLU A 69 -8.26 5.68 8.79
N HIS A 70 -9.08 5.86 9.83
CA HIS A 70 -8.91 6.85 10.88
C HIS A 70 -7.51 6.84 11.52
N GLY A 71 -6.80 7.97 11.44
CA GLY A 71 -5.49 8.15 12.06
C GLY A 71 -4.38 7.28 11.46
N ARG A 72 -4.61 6.69 10.28
CA ARG A 72 -3.62 5.87 9.58
C ARG A 72 -3.08 6.61 8.38
N GLU A 73 -1.76 6.60 8.26
CA GLU A 73 -1.03 7.20 7.15
C GLU A 73 -0.11 6.16 6.54
N LEU A 74 0.06 6.23 5.22
CA LEU A 74 1.12 5.51 4.52
C LEU A 74 1.85 6.52 3.64
N PRO A 75 2.77 7.31 4.22
CA PRO A 75 3.56 8.24 3.44
C PRO A 75 4.50 7.49 2.48
N LEU A 76 4.91 8.14 1.40
CA LEU A 76 5.79 7.54 0.40
C LEU A 76 7.09 7.01 1.02
N SER A 77 7.67 7.73 1.98
CA SER A 77 8.88 7.32 2.71
C SER A 77 8.72 6.00 3.46
N GLU A 78 7.53 5.71 3.98
CA GLU A 78 7.22 4.47 4.67
C GLU A 78 7.03 3.32 3.68
N ALA A 79 6.33 3.58 2.56
CA ALA A 79 6.25 2.61 1.46
C ALA A 79 7.63 2.25 0.90
N GLU A 80 8.53 3.23 0.76
CA GLU A 80 9.93 3.00 0.37
C GLU A 80 10.68 2.14 1.39
N ARG A 81 10.49 2.40 2.68
CA ARG A 81 11.12 1.62 3.76
C ARG A 81 10.68 0.16 3.70
N ILE A 82 9.38 -0.10 3.52
CA ILE A 82 8.82 -1.45 3.37
C ILE A 82 9.41 -2.13 2.13
N ALA A 83 9.39 -1.46 0.98
CA ALA A 83 9.90 -2.01 -0.28
C ALA A 83 11.40 -2.36 -0.19
N ARG A 84 12.21 -1.45 0.38
CA ARG A 84 13.65 -1.68 0.63
C ARG A 84 13.90 -2.89 1.51
N HIS A 85 13.15 -3.05 2.60
CA HIS A 85 13.28 -4.21 3.49
C HIS A 85 12.93 -5.53 2.78
N LEU A 86 12.07 -5.49 1.76
CA LEU A 86 11.71 -6.63 0.94
C LEU A 86 12.62 -6.83 -0.28
N LEU A 87 13.63 -5.98 -0.47
CA LEU A 87 14.49 -5.95 -1.67
C LEU A 87 13.67 -5.85 -2.97
N ARG A 88 12.57 -5.10 -2.95
CA ARG A 88 11.68 -4.87 -4.09
C ARG A 88 11.76 -3.40 -4.54
N PRO A 89 11.64 -3.13 -5.86
CA PRO A 89 11.48 -1.76 -6.33
C PRO A 89 10.11 -1.21 -5.89
N LEU A 90 10.05 0.09 -5.59
CA LEU A 90 8.81 0.81 -5.39
C LEU A 90 8.48 1.61 -6.65
N ARG A 91 7.22 1.55 -7.09
CA ARG A 91 6.71 2.32 -8.23
C ARG A 91 5.50 3.12 -7.78
N GLN A 92 5.58 4.45 -7.89
CA GLN A 92 4.40 5.30 -7.75
C GLN A 92 3.61 5.28 -9.07
N ARG A 93 2.30 5.04 -8.98
CA ARG A 93 1.42 4.85 -10.14
C ARG A 93 0.20 5.76 -10.10
N THR A 94 -0.38 6.00 -11.26
CA THR A 94 -1.74 6.54 -11.41
C THR A 94 -2.79 5.44 -11.17
N THR A 95 -4.07 5.81 -11.09
CA THR A 95 -5.18 4.86 -10.89
C THR A 95 -5.33 3.87 -12.04
N ASP A 96 -4.92 4.24 -13.26
CA ASP A 96 -4.85 3.37 -14.44
C ASP A 96 -3.49 2.64 -14.57
N TYR A 97 -2.71 2.57 -13.47
CA TYR A 97 -1.45 1.81 -13.35
C TYR A 97 -0.30 2.27 -14.26
N ARG A 98 -0.35 3.50 -14.79
CA ARG A 98 0.77 4.15 -15.48
C ARG A 98 1.74 4.76 -14.48
N ASP A 99 2.92 5.14 -14.96
CA ASP A 99 3.90 5.84 -14.12
C ASP A 99 3.33 7.18 -13.69
N ALA A 100 3.31 7.42 -12.37
CA ALA A 100 3.02 8.75 -11.88
C ALA A 100 4.19 9.66 -12.27
N ARG A 101 3.90 10.80 -12.92
CA ARG A 101 4.92 11.84 -13.07
C ARG A 101 5.43 12.20 -11.67
N PRO A 102 6.74 12.41 -11.49
CA PRO A 102 7.25 12.92 -10.23
C PRO A 102 6.48 14.20 -9.90
N ALA A 103 5.89 14.27 -8.70
CA ALA A 103 5.33 15.53 -8.23
C ALA A 103 6.46 16.58 -8.32
N ALA A 104 6.19 17.72 -8.96
CA ALA A 104 7.13 18.84 -8.93
C ALA A 104 7.47 19.07 -7.47
N ARG A 105 8.76 19.03 -7.10
CA ARG A 105 9.19 19.28 -5.73
C ARG A 105 8.61 20.64 -5.35
N THR A 106 7.73 20.67 -4.36
CA THR A 106 7.17 21.93 -3.84
C THR A 106 8.30 22.66 -3.14
N GLY A 107 9.10 23.37 -3.92
CA GLY A 107 10.36 23.97 -3.50
C GLY A 107 10.84 24.98 -4.53
N ASP A 108 9.92 25.76 -5.09
CA ASP A 108 10.24 27.05 -5.70
C ASP A 108 8.95 27.89 -5.77
N ARG A 109 8.57 28.49 -4.65
CA ARG A 109 7.66 29.63 -4.67
C ARG A 109 8.32 30.76 -3.91
N THR A 110 8.50 31.85 -4.66
CA THR A 110 8.83 33.23 -4.27
C THR A 110 10.26 33.54 -3.82
N ARG A 111 11.15 33.76 -4.81
CA ARG A 111 11.92 35.02 -4.84
C ARG A 111 11.17 35.99 -5.76
N GLU A 112 10.48 36.95 -5.16
CA GLU A 112 9.97 38.13 -5.85
C GLU A 112 11.17 39.05 -6.18
N PRO A 113 11.33 39.54 -7.42
CA PRO A 113 12.28 40.60 -7.71
C PRO A 113 11.68 41.96 -7.30
N ARG A 114 12.44 42.64 -6.44
CA ARG A 114 12.37 44.05 -5.96
C ARG A 114 11.25 44.96 -6.48
#